data_AF-A0ABD3V047-F1
#
_entry.id   AF-A0ABD3V047-F1
#
_cell.length_a   1.000
_cell.length_b   1.000
_cell.length_c   1.000
_cell.angle_alpha   90.00
_cell.angle_beta   90.00
_cell.angle_gamma   90.00
#
_symmetry.space_group_name_H-M   'P 1'
#
loop_
_entity.id
_entity.type
_entity.pdbx_description
1 polymer ?
#
loop_
_entity_poly.entity_id
_entity_poly.type
_entity_poly.pdbx_seq_one_letter_code
_entity_poly.pdbx_strand_id
1 'polypeptide(L)' 'MDSEKEHTARVEKEMHRYTLDKDPYETSKCEWCKNLTSWPEVTYPDIVNYLVYTQSAYTLQELGAYKSLEAYNYFVCGY' A
#
# COMPACT_ATOMS: atom_id res chain seq x y z
N MET A 1 -19.62 1.89 16.60
CA MET A 1 -18.95 3.03 15.92
C MET A 1 -17.61 3.37 16.53
N ASP A 2 -17.36 3.09 17.82
CA ASP A 2 -16.10 3.46 18.48
C ASP A 2 -14.94 2.47 18.26
N SER A 3 -15.22 1.17 18.10
CA SER A 3 -14.17 0.15 17.94
C SER A 3 -13.42 0.23 16.61
N GLU A 4 -14.08 0.69 15.55
CA GLU A 4 -13.50 0.81 14.20
C GLU A 4 -12.50 1.97 14.16
N LYS A 5 -12.86 3.11 14.77
CA LYS A 5 -11.99 4.28 14.88
C LYS A 5 -10.75 4.02 15.74
N GLU A 6 -10.89 3.23 16.80
CA GLU A 6 -9.76 2.86 17.66
C GLU A 6 -8.80 1.88 16.97
N HIS A 7 -9.32 0.97 16.15
CA HIS A 7 -8.49 0.10 15.33
C HIS A 7 -7.72 0.89 14.26
N THR A 8 -8.39 1.80 13.55
CA THR A 8 -7.74 2.67 12.56
C THR A 8 -6.67 3.55 13.20
N ALA A 9 -6.95 4.19 14.33
CA ALA A 9 -5.97 5.03 15.04
C ALA A 9 -4.74 4.24 15.52
N ARG A 10 -4.93 2.97 15.90
CA ARG A 10 -3.83 2.10 16.33
C ARG A 10 -2.97 1.68 15.14
N VAL A 11 -3.59 1.34 14.00
CA VAL A 11 -2.90 1.03 12.75
C VAL A 11 -2.15 2.26 12.23
N GLU A 12 -2.75 3.45 12.25
CA GLU A 12 -2.09 4.70 11.84
C GLU A 12 -0.88 5.03 12.70
N LYS A 13 -0.99 4.86 14.03
CA LYS A 13 0.11 5.05 14.98
C LYS A 13 1.22 4.03 14.79
N GLU A 14 0.87 2.80 14.43
CA GLU A 14 1.83 1.73 14.15
C GLU A 14 2.53 1.96 12.80
N MET A 15 1.79 2.41 11.78
CA MET A 15 2.32 2.82 10.49
C MET A 15 3.31 3.98 10.62
N HIS A 16 2.96 5.04 11.36
CA HIS A 16 3.89 6.15 11.66
C HIS A 16 5.16 5.72 12.41
N ARG A 17 5.10 4.60 13.13
CA ARG A 17 6.27 4.03 13.82
C ARG A 17 7.23 3.33 12.85
N TYR A 18 6.74 2.86 11.70
CA TYR A 18 7.51 2.15 10.68
C TYR A 18 7.90 3.05 9.50
N THR A 19 7.06 4.01 9.12
CA THR A 19 7.46 5.11 8.26
C THR A 19 8.21 6.12 9.13
N LEU A 20 9.55 5.97 9.19
CA LEU A 20 10.42 7.14 9.30
C LEU A 20 9.85 8.22 8.39
N ASP A 21 9.89 9.48 8.83
CA ASP A 21 9.44 10.72 8.17
C ASP A 21 10.12 11.00 6.82
N LYS A 22 10.23 9.95 6.00
CA LYS A 22 10.90 9.83 4.71
C LYS A 22 9.84 9.35 3.75
N ASP A 23 9.71 10.08 2.67
CA ASP A 23 8.88 9.68 1.55
C ASP A 23 9.33 8.26 1.08
N PRO A 24 8.40 7.29 0.99
CA PRO A 24 8.68 5.95 0.48
C PRO A 24 9.40 5.94 -0.88
N TYR A 25 9.15 6.95 -1.72
CA TYR A 25 9.78 7.15 -3.03
C TYR A 25 11.19 7.75 -2.96
N GLU A 26 11.56 8.35 -1.83
CA GLU A 26 12.92 8.86 -1.56
C GLU A 26 13.81 7.83 -0.86
N THR A 27 13.24 6.72 -0.37
CA THR A 27 14.00 5.65 0.28
C THR A 27 14.87 4.88 -0.72
N SER A 28 16.16 4.75 -0.41
CA SER A 28 17.10 3.95 -1.21
C SER A 28 16.60 2.51 -1.34
N LYS A 29 16.54 1.97 -2.57
CA LYS A 29 16.14 0.56 -2.85
C LYS A 29 16.99 -0.47 -2.08
N CYS A 30 18.17 -0.07 -1.62
CA CYS A 30 19.07 -0.92 -0.83
C CYS A 30 18.65 -1.09 0.64
N GLU A 31 17.75 -0.24 1.15
CA GLU A 31 17.27 -0.27 2.54
C GLU A 31 16.07 -1.20 2.73
N TRP A 32 15.53 -1.77 1.64
CA TRP A 32 14.35 -2.62 1.70
C TRP A 32 14.69 -3.99 2.31
N CYS A 33 13.90 -4.41 3.30
CA CYS A 33 14.03 -5.73 3.87
C CYS A 33 13.62 -6.79 2.85
N LYS A 34 14.59 -7.61 2.40
CA LYS A 34 14.37 -8.71 1.45
C LYS A 34 13.74 -9.95 2.08
N ASN A 35 13.66 -10.00 3.41
CA ASN A 35 13.15 -11.16 4.11
C ASN A 35 11.62 -11.08 4.24
N LEU A 36 10.91 -11.93 3.50
CA LEU A 36 9.45 -12.01 3.52
C LEU A 36 8.87 -12.26 4.92
N THR A 37 9.58 -12.96 5.81
CA THR A 37 9.06 -13.22 7.16
C THR A 37 9.07 -11.99 8.07
N SER A 38 9.77 -10.93 7.68
CA SER A 38 9.77 -9.64 8.39
C SER A 38 8.69 -8.70 7.87
N TRP A 39 7.94 -9.11 6.83
CA TRP A 39 6.85 -8.31 6.28
C TRP A 39 5.59 -8.52 7.11
N PRO A 40 4.74 -7.49 7.25
CA PRO A 40 3.43 -7.67 7.86
C PRO A 40 2.61 -8.69 7.06
N GLU A 41 1.78 -9.46 7.75
CA GLU A 41 0.84 -10.37 7.11
C GLU A 41 -0.27 -9.53 6.47
N VAL A 42 -0.21 -9.38 5.15
CA VAL A 42 -1.17 -8.57 4.37
C VAL A 42 -2.15 -9.51 3.69
N THR A 43 -3.45 -9.32 3.94
CA THR A 43 -4.51 -10.09 3.30
C THR A 43 -5.04 -9.40 2.04
N TYR A 44 -5.71 -10.15 1.16
CA TYR A 44 -6.32 -9.58 -0.04
C TYR A 44 -7.28 -8.40 0.26
N PRO A 45 -8.16 -8.46 1.28
CA PRO A 45 -8.95 -7.32 1.72
C PRO A 45 -8.12 -6.08 2.06
N ASP A 46 -6.97 -6.23 2.74
CA ASP A 46 -6.11 -5.10 3.10
C ASP A 46 -5.56 -4.40 1.85
N ILE A 47 -5.17 -5.18 0.84
CA ILE A 47 -4.69 -4.66 -0.46
C ILE A 47 -5.81 -3.87 -1.15
N VAL A 48 -7.03 -4.43 -1.21
CA VAL A 48 -8.16 -3.76 -1.85
C VAL A 48 -8.54 -2.49 -1.08
N ASN A 49 -8.53 -2.53 0.24
CA ASN A 49 -8.85 -1.35 1.05
C ASN A 49 -7.84 -0.23 0.80
N TYR A 50 -6.55 -0.57 0.76
CA TYR A 50 -5.47 0.39 0.54
C TYR A 50 -5.45 0.97 -0.90
N LEU A 51 -5.59 0.12 -1.92
CA LEU A 51 -5.48 0.55 -3.31
C LEU A 51 -6.77 1.15 -3.87
N VAL A 52 -7.92 0.87 -3.26
CA VAL A 52 -9.22 1.18 -3.88
C VAL A 52 -10.10 2.09 -3.03
N TYR A 53 -10.09 1.88 -1.71
CA TYR A 53 -11.06 2.53 -0.81
C TYR A 53 -10.45 3.66 0.04
N THR A 54 -9.15 3.64 0.32
CA THR A 54 -8.41 4.84 0.77
C THR A 54 -8.15 5.78 -0.40
N GLN A 55 -7.81 7.04 -0.11
CA GLN A 55 -7.54 8.10 -1.10
C GLN A 55 -6.32 7.73 -1.98
N SER A 56 -6.58 6.85 -2.94
CA SER A 56 -5.64 6.22 -3.85
C SER A 56 -5.70 6.93 -5.19
N ALA A 57 -4.64 6.79 -5.98
CA ALA A 57 -4.59 7.31 -7.34
C ALA A 57 -5.62 6.65 -8.28
N TYR A 58 -6.29 5.57 -7.84
CA TYR A 58 -7.19 4.76 -8.67
C TYR A 58 -8.51 4.44 -7.95
N THR A 59 -9.60 4.48 -8.72
CA THR A 59 -10.94 4.07 -8.31
C THR A 59 -11.18 2.58 -8.58
N LEU A 60 -12.24 2.03 -7.98
CA LEU A 60 -12.66 0.64 -8.16
C LEU A 60 -12.98 0.31 -9.64
N GLN A 61 -13.51 1.28 -10.38
CA GLN A 61 -13.79 1.13 -11.81
C GLN A 61 -12.50 1.08 -12.65
N GLU A 62 -11.51 1.91 -12.32
CA GLU A 62 -10.21 1.91 -13.00
C GLU A 62 -9.43 0.61 -12.75
N LEU A 63 -9.53 0.04 -11.55
CA LEU A 63 -8.98 -1.28 -11.25
C LEU A 63 -9.73 -2.43 -11.94
N GLY A 64 -11.03 -2.26 -12.23
CA GLY A 64 -11.75 -3.19 -13.11
C GLY A 64 -11.10 -3.30 -14.50
N ALA A 65 -10.49 -2.21 -14.98
CA ALA A 65 -9.72 -2.13 -16.22
C ALA A 65 -8.20 -2.09 -15.96
N TYR A 66 -7.69 -2.81 -14.94
CA TYR A 66 -6.29 -2.69 -14.52
C TYR A 66 -5.25 -2.87 -15.65
N LYS A 67 -5.56 -3.64 -16.70
CA LYS A 67 -4.67 -3.86 -17.86
C LYS A 67 -4.45 -2.61 -18.72
N SER A 68 -5.33 -1.62 -18.66
CA SER A 68 -5.13 -0.34 -19.35
C SER A 68 -4.38 0.69 -18.49
N LEU A 69 -4.05 0.36 -17.23
CA LEU A 69 -3.32 1.27 -16.36
C LEU A 69 -1.85 1.36 -16.75
N GLU A 70 -1.29 2.56 -16.61
CA GLU A 70 0.13 2.81 -16.85
C GLU A 70 1.02 1.97 -15.91
N ALA A 71 0.57 1.73 -14.67
CA ALA A 71 1.20 0.82 -13.73
C ALA A 71 1.34 -0.62 -14.26
N TYR A 72 0.33 -1.13 -14.99
CA TYR A 72 0.39 -2.45 -15.62
C TYR A 72 1.38 -2.46 -16.77
N ASN A 73 1.44 -1.39 -17.57
CA ASN A 73 2.44 -1.24 -18.62
C ASN A 73 3.86 -1.18 -18.05
N TYR A 74 4.10 -0.48 -16.94
CA TYR A 74 5.41 -0.50 -16.25
C TYR A 74 5.79 -1.91 -15.79
N PHE A 75 4.86 -2.64 -15.19
CA PHE A 75 5.11 -4.01 -14.72
C PHE A 75 5.43 -4.98 -15.87
N VAL A 76 4.69 -4.93 -16.97
CA VAL A 76 4.85 -5.86 -18.10
C VAL A 76 6.01 -5.46 -19.01
N CYS A 77 6.15 -4.18 -19.32
CA CYS A 77 7.15 -3.69 -20.26
C CYS A 77 8.52 -3.42 -19.60
N GLY A 78 8.59 -3.44 -18.26
CA GLY A 78 9.84 -3.38 -17.50
C GLY A 78 10.60 -2.06 -17.62
N TYR A 79 9.89 -0.95 -17.82
CA TYR A 79 10.48 0.39 -17.90
C TYR A 79 10.85 0.92 -16.51
#